data_AF-A0A4V3WL40-F1
#
_entry.id   AF-A0A4V3WL40-F1
#
_cell.length_a   1.000
_cell.length_b   1.000
_cell.length_c   1.000
_cell.angle_alpha   90.00
_cell.angle_beta   90.00
_cell.angle_gamma   90.00
#
_symmetry.space_group_name_H-M   'P 1'
#
loop_
_entity.id
_entity.type
_entity.pdbx_description
1 polymer ?
#
loop_
_entity_poly.entity_id
_entity_poly.type
_entity_poly.pdbx_seq_one_letter_code
_entity_poly.pdbx_strand_id
1 'polypeptide(L)'
;MLIPTDKAVRLVRAKLCTFGFGGPTEVTCGGNALKFYASVRLNIRRTGLVKKGEETVGSQVLVKIVKNKHAPPFRTAQFELEFGKGICQETELIELGSKHKFITKGGAFYSMNGQSFRGKDAIKQFLAANPSVKEELMMKLREKLLDSEEDKGKESEAEAVDTDPTEAVVSSDTTDEEEISAVEA
;
A
#
# COMPACT_ATOMS: atom_id res chain seq x y z
N MET A 1 23.44 19.27 17.62
CA MET A 1 21.99 18.97 17.51
C MET A 1 21.88 17.49 17.18
N LEU A 2 21.59 16.66 18.19
CA LEU A 2 21.56 15.19 18.08
C LEU A 2 20.44 14.78 17.11
N ILE A 3 20.80 14.23 15.96
CA ILE A 3 19.85 13.54 15.09
C ILE A 3 19.54 12.22 15.81
N PRO A 4 18.28 11.93 16.22
CA PRO A 4 17.98 10.66 16.85
C PRO A 4 18.18 9.54 15.81
N THR A 5 19.19 8.70 16.03
CA THR A 5 19.60 7.57 15.19
C THR A 5 18.71 6.34 15.36
N ASP A 6 17.47 6.49 15.80
CA ASP A 6 16.58 5.34 16.11
C ASP A 6 15.94 4.71 14.86
N LYS A 7 16.31 5.17 13.66
CA LYS A 7 15.79 4.64 12.39
C LYS A 7 16.73 3.57 11.83
N ALA A 8 16.33 2.31 11.94
CA ALA A 8 17.03 1.19 11.32
C ALA A 8 16.53 0.94 9.89
N VAL A 9 17.37 1.21 8.89
CA VAL A 9 17.12 0.83 7.48
C VAL A 9 17.72 -0.56 7.24
N ARG A 10 16.94 -1.47 6.63
CA ARG A 10 17.40 -2.84 6.34
C ARG A 10 17.12 -3.21 4.89
N LEU A 11 18.06 -3.94 4.31
CA LEU A 11 17.94 -4.53 2.99
C LEU A 11 17.18 -5.85 3.07
N VAL A 12 16.44 -6.16 2.00
CA VAL A 12 15.82 -7.47 1.79
C VAL A 12 16.87 -8.39 1.14
N ARG A 13 16.95 -9.63 1.62
CA ARG A 13 17.74 -10.71 1.02
C ARG A 13 16.87 -11.92 0.76
N ALA A 14 17.29 -12.75 -0.19
CA ALA A 14 16.71 -14.06 -0.41
C ALA A 14 17.34 -15.08 0.55
N LYS A 15 16.52 -15.98 1.11
CA LYS A 15 17.01 -17.16 1.82
C LYS A 15 17.26 -18.28 0.81
N LEU A 16 18.49 -18.80 0.76
CA LEU A 16 18.91 -19.80 -0.23
C LEU A 16 18.32 -21.20 0.02
N CYS A 17 17.97 -21.51 1.27
CA CYS A 17 17.49 -22.83 1.68
C CYS A 17 15.99 -22.79 2.01
N THR A 18 15.16 -22.85 0.97
CA THR A 18 13.74 -23.20 1.05
C THR A 18 13.45 -24.21 -0.08
N PHE A 19 13.66 -25.49 0.21
CA PHE A 19 13.12 -26.59 -0.59
C PHE A 19 11.65 -26.74 -0.20
N GLY A 20 10.75 -26.07 -0.93
CA GLY A 20 9.31 -26.14 -0.69
C GLY A 20 8.54 -25.04 -1.42
N PHE A 21 7.37 -25.39 -1.94
CA PHE A 21 6.44 -24.56 -2.72
C PHE A 21 6.23 -23.17 -2.07
N GLY A 22 6.63 -22.09 -2.76
CA GLY A 22 6.44 -20.71 -2.27
C GLY A 22 7.51 -19.68 -2.63
N GLY A 23 8.53 -20.05 -3.44
CA GLY A 23 9.56 -19.11 -3.90
C GLY A 23 10.48 -18.59 -2.78
N PRO A 24 11.49 -17.78 -3.12
CA PRO A 24 12.45 -17.25 -2.16
C PRO A 24 11.75 -16.30 -1.19
N THR A 25 11.61 -16.70 0.08
CA THR A 25 11.06 -15.85 1.11
C THR A 25 11.95 -14.62 1.34
N GLU A 26 11.35 -13.44 1.25
CA GLU A 26 12.03 -12.17 1.57
C GLU A 26 12.36 -12.12 3.07
N VAL A 27 13.64 -12.06 3.41
CA VAL A 27 14.12 -11.95 4.80
C VAL A 27 14.92 -10.66 5.00
N THR A 28 14.77 -10.03 6.16
CA THR A 28 15.57 -8.85 6.55
C THR A 28 16.85 -9.28 7.28
N CYS A 29 17.98 -8.62 7.00
CA CYS A 29 19.24 -8.87 7.70
C CYS A 29 19.13 -8.66 9.23
N GLY A 30 20.00 -9.30 10.02
CA GLY A 30 20.13 -9.04 11.46
C GLY A 30 19.17 -9.81 12.37
N GLY A 31 18.81 -11.04 11.99
CA GLY A 31 18.03 -11.97 12.80
C GLY A 31 16.60 -11.53 13.10
N ASN A 32 15.94 -12.23 14.04
CA ASN A 32 14.53 -12.01 14.35
C ASN A 32 14.28 -10.93 15.41
N ALA A 33 15.29 -10.49 16.15
CA ALA A 33 15.11 -9.56 17.28
C ALA A 33 14.35 -8.28 16.88
N LEU A 34 14.73 -7.64 15.76
CA LEU A 34 14.08 -6.40 15.33
C LEU A 34 12.60 -6.57 15.01
N LYS A 35 12.18 -7.75 14.53
CA LYS A 35 10.76 -8.02 14.25
C LYS A 35 9.92 -7.84 15.52
N PHE A 36 10.48 -8.16 16.69
CA PHE A 36 9.80 -8.05 17.98
C PHE A 36 9.96 -6.67 18.62
N TYR A 37 11.18 -6.12 18.61
CA TYR A 37 11.48 -4.83 19.24
C TYR A 37 10.92 -3.62 18.49
N ALA A 38 10.85 -3.64 17.16
CA ALA A 38 10.34 -2.50 16.40
C ALA A 38 8.86 -2.20 16.74
N SER A 39 8.58 -0.93 17.07
CA SER A 39 7.21 -0.43 17.25
C SER A 39 6.49 -0.26 15.92
N VAL A 40 7.20 0.21 14.89
CA VAL A 40 6.67 0.38 13.53
C VAL A 40 7.62 -0.29 12.53
N ARG A 41 7.06 -1.04 11.57
CA ARG A 41 7.80 -1.62 10.44
C ARG A 41 7.16 -1.20 9.14
N LEU A 42 7.94 -0.56 8.28
CA LEU A 42 7.53 -0.11 6.97
C LEU A 42 8.21 -0.96 5.90
N ASN A 43 7.43 -1.49 4.96
CA ASN A 43 7.93 -2.12 3.75
C ASN A 43 7.79 -1.12 2.60
N ILE A 44 8.93 -0.67 2.07
CA ILE A 44 9.00 0.34 1.02
C ILE A 44 9.31 -0.38 -0.29
N ARG A 45 8.45 -0.22 -1.29
CA ARG A 45 8.62 -0.78 -2.63
C ARG A 45 8.45 0.33 -3.66
N ARG A 46 9.30 0.33 -4.69
CA ARG A 46 9.12 1.21 -5.85
C ARG A 46 8.13 0.56 -6.81
N THR A 47 7.03 1.25 -7.10
CA THR A 47 5.97 0.75 -8.00
C THR A 47 6.21 1.16 -9.44
N GLY A 48 6.69 2.38 -9.67
CA GLY A 48 6.80 2.94 -11.01
C GLY A 48 7.80 4.09 -11.12
N LEU A 49 7.95 4.61 -12.34
CA LEU A 49 8.77 5.77 -12.65
C LEU A 49 7.83 6.91 -13.07
N VAL A 50 8.07 8.10 -12.53
CA VAL A 50 7.32 9.31 -12.91
C VAL A 50 8.09 9.98 -14.03
N LYS A 51 7.47 10.05 -15.22
CA LYS A 51 8.05 10.67 -16.42
C LYS A 51 7.32 11.97 -16.75
N LYS A 52 8.05 12.96 -17.24
CA LYS A 52 7.50 14.21 -17.78
C LYS A 52 8.02 14.38 -19.20
N GLY A 53 7.19 14.03 -20.18
CA GLY A 53 7.64 13.88 -21.56
C GLY A 53 8.59 12.68 -21.69
N GLU A 54 9.81 12.92 -22.18
CA GLU A 54 10.84 11.89 -22.36
C GLU A 54 11.75 11.70 -21.13
N GLU A 55 11.77 12.67 -20.22
CA GLU A 55 12.64 12.66 -19.05
C GLU A 55 11.98 11.96 -17.85
N THR A 56 12.80 11.21 -17.09
CA THR A 56 12.36 10.55 -15.86
C THR A 56 12.64 11.46 -14.67
N VAL A 57 11.59 12.09 -14.14
CA VAL A 57 11.66 13.13 -13.09
C VAL A 57 11.65 12.52 -11.69
N GLY A 58 11.12 11.30 -11.54
CA GLY A 58 10.99 10.68 -10.22
C GLY A 58 10.62 9.21 -10.22
N SER A 59 10.33 8.71 -9.01
CA SER A 59 9.88 7.34 -8.75
C SER A 59 8.59 7.35 -7.93
N GLN A 60 7.63 6.52 -8.30
CA GLN A 60 6.44 6.28 -7.49
C GLN A 60 6.72 5.16 -6.49
N VAL A 61 6.47 5.43 -5.22
CA VAL A 61 6.80 4.55 -4.11
C VAL A 61 5.53 4.18 -3.34
N LEU A 62 5.41 2.90 -3.01
CA LEU A 62 4.37 2.36 -2.15
C LEU A 62 5.02 1.91 -0.84
N VAL A 63 4.46 2.40 0.27
CA VAL A 63 4.87 2.03 1.62
C VAL A 63 3.73 1.27 2.28
N LYS A 64 3.99 0.02 2.69
CA LYS A 64 3.05 -0.80 3.46
C LYS A 64 3.49 -0.85 4.92
N ILE A 65 2.58 -0.54 5.83
CA ILE A 65 2.82 -0.66 7.27
C ILE A 65 2.65 -2.14 7.65
N VAL A 66 3.74 -2.87 7.83
CA VAL A 66 3.70 -4.31 8.13
C VAL A 66 3.48 -4.57 9.62
N LYS A 67 3.92 -3.64 10.48
CA LYS A 67 3.70 -3.69 11.92
C LYS A 67 3.52 -2.28 12.44
N ASN A 68 2.53 -2.07 13.30
CA ASN A 68 2.32 -0.83 14.02
C ASN A 68 1.79 -1.17 15.41
N LYS A 69 2.46 -0.69 16.47
CA LYS A 69 2.04 -0.88 17.87
C LYS A 69 1.17 0.26 18.41
N HIS A 70 1.06 1.39 17.68
CA HIS A 70 0.38 2.59 18.16
C HIS A 70 -0.95 2.87 17.46
N ALA A 71 -1.15 2.30 16.27
CA ALA A 71 -2.33 2.50 15.43
C ALA A 71 -2.58 1.25 14.57
N PRO A 72 -3.73 1.17 13.87
CA PRO A 72 -4.07 0.03 13.04
C PRO A 72 -2.95 -0.33 12.03
N PRO A 73 -2.52 -1.61 11.97
CA PRO A 73 -1.49 -2.05 11.02
C PRO A 73 -2.06 -2.21 9.59
N PHE A 74 -1.18 -2.55 8.65
CA PHE A 74 -1.50 -2.92 7.25
C PHE A 74 -2.02 -1.84 6.31
N ARG A 75 -2.10 -0.58 6.76
CA ARG A 75 -2.35 0.55 5.87
C ARG A 75 -1.23 0.74 4.85
N THR A 76 -1.60 1.23 3.69
CA THR A 76 -0.68 1.56 2.59
C THR A 76 -0.71 3.04 2.30
N ALA A 77 0.46 3.61 2.02
CA ALA A 77 0.63 4.97 1.56
C ALA A 77 1.34 4.93 0.21
N GLN A 78 0.88 5.75 -0.74
CA GLN A 78 1.50 5.90 -2.05
C GLN A 78 1.87 7.36 -2.22
N PHE A 79 3.12 7.61 -2.62
CA PHE A 79 3.60 8.96 -2.90
C PHE A 79 4.67 8.93 -4.00
N GLU A 80 4.89 10.09 -4.59
CA GLU A 80 5.90 10.31 -5.61
C GLU A 80 7.16 10.90 -4.97
N LEU A 81 8.31 10.42 -5.43
CA LEU A 81 9.63 10.91 -5.07
C LEU A 81 10.26 11.62 -6.27
N GLU A 82 10.49 12.93 -6.17
CA GLU A 82 11.24 13.70 -7.16
C GLU A 82 12.74 13.63 -6.86
N PHE A 83 13.55 13.37 -7.89
CA PHE A 83 15.00 13.35 -7.75
C PHE A 83 15.51 14.76 -7.41
N GLY A 84 16.36 14.87 -6.39
CA GLY A 84 16.93 16.14 -5.92
C GLY A 84 16.06 16.95 -4.94
N LYS A 85 14.74 16.73 -4.90
CA LYS A 85 13.82 17.41 -3.96
C LYS A 85 13.28 16.51 -2.85
N GLY A 86 13.19 15.21 -3.11
CA GLY A 86 12.64 14.24 -2.15
C GLY A 86 11.14 14.03 -2.32
N ILE A 87 10.42 13.89 -1.22
CA ILE A 87 8.99 13.53 -1.22
C ILE A 87 8.15 14.74 -1.66
N CYS A 88 7.31 14.55 -2.68
CA CYS A 88 6.42 15.59 -3.19
C CYS A 88 5.13 15.70 -2.39
N GLN A 89 5.14 16.51 -1.33
CA GLN A 89 3.97 16.76 -0.49
C GLN A 89 2.81 17.40 -1.27
N GLU A 90 3.11 18.22 -2.29
CA GLU A 90 2.09 18.91 -3.09
C GLU A 90 1.27 17.90 -3.91
N THR A 91 1.95 16.90 -4.51
CA THR A 91 1.25 15.85 -5.27
C THR A 91 0.33 15.04 -4.36
N GLU A 92 0.83 14.66 -3.17
CA GLU A 92 0.04 13.91 -2.18
C GLU A 92 -1.20 14.70 -1.74
N LEU A 93 -1.03 16.00 -1.48
CA LEU A 93 -2.13 16.88 -1.09
C LEU A 93 -3.20 16.99 -2.18
N ILE A 94 -2.79 17.03 -3.46
CA ILE A 94 -3.74 17.07 -4.59
C ILE A 94 -4.55 15.77 -4.66
N GLU A 95 -3.89 14.62 -4.47
CA GLU A 95 -4.56 13.32 -4.54
C GLU A 95 -5.52 13.11 -3.37
N LEU A 96 -5.10 13.42 -2.15
CA LEU A 96 -5.96 13.38 -0.97
C LEU A 96 -7.10 14.40 -1.07
N GLY A 97 -6.80 15.62 -1.49
CA GLY A 97 -7.79 16.67 -1.71
C GLY A 97 -8.85 16.27 -2.74
N SER A 98 -8.46 15.57 -3.80
CA SER A 98 -9.38 15.04 -4.81
C SER A 98 -10.25 13.91 -4.25
N LYS A 99 -9.67 12.99 -3.46
CA LYS A 99 -10.41 11.89 -2.81
C LYS A 99 -11.45 12.39 -1.80
N HIS A 100 -11.11 13.43 -1.02
CA HIS A 100 -11.98 14.01 0.01
C HIS A 100 -12.83 15.20 -0.49
N LYS A 101 -12.91 15.41 -1.82
CA LYS A 101 -13.72 16.44 -2.48
C LYS A 101 -13.39 17.90 -2.09
N PHE A 102 -12.19 18.17 -1.58
CA PHE A 102 -11.70 19.54 -1.40
C PHE A 102 -11.22 20.14 -2.72
N ILE A 103 -10.73 19.29 -3.63
CA ILE A 103 -10.32 19.65 -4.98
C ILE A 103 -11.29 18.95 -5.93
N THR A 104 -11.93 19.72 -6.80
CA THR A 104 -12.84 19.16 -7.81
C THR A 104 -12.07 18.96 -9.11
N LYS A 105 -12.10 17.73 -9.64
CA LYS A 105 -11.50 17.41 -10.93
C LYS A 105 -12.55 17.48 -12.04
N GLY A 106 -12.48 18.50 -12.88
CA GLY A 106 -13.30 18.68 -14.08
C GLY A 106 -12.53 18.23 -15.33
N GLY A 107 -12.50 16.94 -15.61
CA GLY A 107 -11.73 16.38 -16.72
C GLY A 107 -10.23 16.62 -16.57
N ALA A 108 -9.66 17.51 -17.40
CA ALA A 108 -8.26 17.94 -17.34
C ALA A 108 -8.01 19.14 -16.41
N PHE A 109 -9.06 19.71 -15.81
CA PHE A 109 -8.97 20.87 -14.93
C PHE A 109 -9.11 20.46 -13.46
N TYR A 110 -8.38 21.16 -12.60
CA TYR A 110 -8.49 21.07 -11.15
C TYR A 110 -9.03 22.39 -10.62
N SER A 111 -10.11 22.35 -9.86
CA SER A 111 -10.72 23.53 -9.27
C SER A 111 -10.61 23.49 -7.75
N MET A 112 -10.22 24.62 -7.17
CA MET A 112 -9.99 24.77 -5.74
C MET A 112 -10.34 26.20 -5.32
N ASN A 113 -11.25 26.36 -4.36
CA ASN A 113 -11.67 27.66 -3.82
C ASN A 113 -12.04 28.71 -4.90
N GLY A 114 -12.71 28.28 -5.98
CA GLY A 114 -13.13 29.16 -7.08
C GLY A 114 -12.05 29.46 -8.13
N GLN A 115 -10.82 28.99 -7.96
CA GLN A 115 -9.77 29.06 -8.99
C GLN A 115 -9.68 27.74 -9.75
N SER A 116 -9.44 27.82 -11.06
CA SER A 116 -9.33 26.66 -11.94
C SER A 116 -7.96 26.60 -12.58
N PHE A 117 -7.32 25.43 -12.48
CA PHE A 117 -5.98 25.15 -12.97
C PHE A 117 -6.03 24.10 -14.08
N ARG A 118 -5.19 24.28 -15.11
CA ARG A 118 -5.07 23.31 -16.21
C ARG A 118 -4.04 22.24 -15.86
N GLY A 119 -4.48 21.02 -15.60
CA GLY A 119 -3.62 19.88 -15.31
C GLY A 119 -3.01 19.86 -13.91
N LYS A 120 -2.32 18.76 -13.59
CA LYS A 120 -1.74 18.48 -12.27
C LYS A 120 -0.51 19.36 -11.98
N ASP A 121 0.27 19.70 -13.01
CA ASP A 121 1.48 20.53 -12.88
C ASP A 121 1.16 21.97 -12.44
N ALA A 122 0.10 22.57 -12.98
CA ALA A 122 -0.26 23.96 -12.69
C ALA A 122 -0.70 24.15 -11.22
N ILE A 123 -1.53 23.24 -10.72
CA ILE A 123 -1.94 23.26 -9.30
C ILE A 123 -0.76 22.96 -8.37
N LYS A 124 0.18 22.10 -8.79
CA LYS A 124 1.41 21.83 -8.03
C LYS A 124 2.27 23.08 -7.88
N GLN A 125 2.45 23.84 -8.96
CA GLN A 125 3.17 25.12 -8.92
C GLN A 125 2.44 26.16 -8.06
N PHE A 126 1.11 26.21 -8.13
CA PHE A 126 0.30 27.11 -7.31
C PHE A 126 0.45 26.82 -5.80
N LEU A 127 0.41 25.54 -5.41
CA LEU A 127 0.59 25.12 -4.01
C LEU A 127 2.03 25.34 -3.53
N ALA A 128 3.02 25.24 -4.43
CA ALA A 128 4.41 25.55 -4.10
C ALA A 128 4.65 27.07 -3.93
N ALA A 129 3.93 27.90 -4.68
CA ALA A 129 4.02 29.36 -4.57
C ALA A 129 3.27 29.94 -3.36
N ASN A 130 2.19 29.28 -2.92
CA ASN A 130 1.32 29.75 -1.84
C ASN A 130 1.33 28.78 -0.64
N PRO A 131 2.32 28.88 0.28
CA PRO A 131 2.43 27.96 1.41
C PRO A 131 1.26 28.10 2.41
N SER A 132 0.66 29.29 2.56
CA SER A 132 -0.50 29.50 3.42
C SER A 132 -1.69 28.63 3.02
N VAL A 133 -2.04 28.63 1.73
CA VAL A 133 -3.13 27.81 1.18
C VAL A 133 -2.82 26.31 1.32
N LYS A 134 -1.56 25.92 1.16
CA LYS A 134 -1.10 24.54 1.36
C LYS A 134 -1.31 24.09 2.82
N GLU A 135 -0.95 24.92 3.79
CA GLU A 135 -1.11 24.62 5.22
C GLU A 135 -2.58 24.54 5.62
N GLU A 136 -3.42 25.46 5.16
CA GLU A 136 -4.87 25.41 5.40
C GLU A 136 -5.51 24.11 4.87
N LEU A 137 -5.15 23.71 3.65
CA LEU A 137 -5.61 22.44 3.08
C LEU A 137 -5.09 21.24 3.85
N MET A 138 -3.83 21.28 4.29
CA MET A 138 -3.22 20.21 5.07
C MET A 138 -3.92 20.04 6.42
N MET A 139 -4.26 21.14 7.10
CA MET A 139 -4.98 21.12 8.37
C MET A 139 -6.38 20.54 8.20
N LYS A 140 -7.17 21.06 7.24
CA LYS A 140 -8.51 20.56 6.91
C LYS A 140 -8.51 19.08 6.52
N LEU A 141 -7.48 18.61 5.82
CA LEU A 141 -7.33 17.20 5.46
C LEU A 141 -6.97 16.33 6.66
N ARG A 142 -6.08 16.80 7.54
CA ARG A 142 -5.68 16.08 8.75
C ARG A 142 -6.85 15.90 9.71
N GLU A 143 -7.64 16.95 9.94
CA GLU A 143 -8.85 16.90 10.76
C GLU A 143 -9.80 15.81 10.24
N LYS A 144 -10.20 15.91 8.96
CA LYS A 144 -11.10 14.91 8.37
C LYS A 144 -10.56 13.49 8.38
N LEU A 145 -9.25 13.31 8.19
CA LEU A 145 -8.64 11.98 8.18
C LEU A 145 -8.60 11.39 9.58
N LEU A 146 -8.22 12.16 10.60
CA LEU A 146 -8.15 11.70 11.98
C LEU A 146 -9.55 11.39 12.53
N ASP A 147 -10.53 12.26 12.29
CA ASP A 147 -11.91 12.06 12.75
C ASP A 147 -12.54 10.81 12.09
N SER A 148 -12.24 10.56 10.80
CA SER A 148 -12.75 9.39 10.09
C SER A 148 -12.17 8.05 10.59
N GLU A 149 -11.10 8.07 11.38
CA GLU A 149 -10.50 6.87 11.94
C GLU A 149 -11.17 6.39 13.23
N GLU A 150 -11.90 7.26 13.93
CA GLU A 150 -12.70 6.88 15.10
C GLU A 150 -13.92 6.02 14.70
N ASP A 151 -14.51 6.28 13.52
CA ASP A 151 -15.68 5.54 13.03
C ASP A 151 -15.34 4.18 12.40
N LYS A 152 -14.17 4.03 11.77
CA LYS A 152 -13.78 2.78 11.09
C LYS A 152 -13.30 1.67 12.02
N GLY A 153 -13.13 1.95 13.31
CA GLY A 153 -12.76 0.95 14.32
C GLY A 153 -13.86 -0.07 14.65
N LYS A 154 -15.10 0.13 14.18
CA LYS A 154 -16.25 -0.76 14.48
C LYS A 154 -16.62 -1.75 13.36
N GLU A 155 -16.12 -1.57 12.14
CA GLU A 155 -16.57 -2.38 10.99
C GLU A 155 -15.62 -3.53 10.61
N SER A 156 -14.39 -3.58 11.14
CA SER A 156 -13.41 -4.61 10.77
C SER A 156 -13.48 -5.91 11.58
N GLU A 157 -14.46 -6.07 12.47
CA GLU A 157 -14.63 -7.27 13.32
C GLU A 157 -15.76 -8.21 12.86
N ALA A 158 -16.45 -7.92 11.75
CA ALA A 158 -17.62 -8.70 11.29
C ALA A 158 -17.38 -9.57 10.03
N GLU A 159 -16.21 -9.54 9.40
CA GLU A 159 -15.88 -10.41 8.25
C GLU A 159 -14.75 -11.40 8.59
N ALA A 160 -14.98 -12.22 9.63
CA ALA A 160 -14.25 -13.46 9.86
C ALA A 160 -15.12 -14.40 10.71
N VAL A 161 -16.17 -14.95 10.11
CA VAL A 161 -16.89 -16.12 10.64
C VAL A 161 -16.98 -17.16 9.52
N ASP A 162 -16.54 -18.36 9.85
CA ASP A 162 -16.27 -19.52 9.02
C ASP A 162 -17.49 -20.05 8.23
N THR A 163 -17.22 -20.54 7.02
CA THR A 163 -18.00 -21.61 6.41
C THR A 163 -17.04 -22.64 5.79
N ASP A 164 -16.62 -23.60 6.59
CA ASP A 164 -16.19 -24.91 6.10
C ASP A 164 -17.45 -25.77 5.84
N PRO A 165 -17.63 -26.41 4.67
CA PRO A 165 -18.49 -27.57 4.57
C PRO A 165 -17.67 -28.82 4.87
N THR A 166 -18.00 -29.43 6.00
CA THR A 166 -17.60 -30.77 6.43
C THR A 166 -17.92 -31.84 5.39
N GLU A 167 -16.98 -32.76 5.24
CA GLU A 167 -17.07 -34.04 4.54
C GLU A 167 -18.33 -34.82 4.98
N ALA A 168 -19.09 -35.30 3.99
CA ALA A 168 -20.11 -36.33 4.18
C ALA A 168 -19.62 -37.62 3.50
N VAL A 169 -19.23 -38.59 4.31
CA VAL A 169 -19.08 -39.99 3.91
C VAL A 169 -20.47 -40.61 3.82
N VAL A 170 -20.82 -41.18 2.67
CA VAL A 170 -21.73 -42.35 2.62
C VAL A 170 -21.25 -43.30 1.52
N SER A 171 -21.04 -44.54 1.94
CA SER A 171 -20.54 -45.68 1.17
C SER A 171 -21.59 -46.30 0.25
N SER A 172 -21.12 -46.94 -0.84
CA SER A 172 -21.71 -48.18 -1.38
C SER A 172 -20.66 -48.93 -2.20
N ASP A 173 -20.20 -50.06 -1.65
CA ASP A 173 -19.49 -51.16 -2.33
C ASP A 173 -20.40 -51.83 -3.37
N THR A 174 -19.82 -52.36 -4.46
CA THR A 174 -19.70 -53.82 -4.76
C THR A 174 -19.14 -54.05 -6.17
N THR A 175 -18.00 -54.76 -6.22
CA THR A 175 -17.53 -55.80 -7.17
C THR A 175 -17.92 -55.74 -8.65
N ASP A 176 -16.91 -55.85 -9.52
CA ASP A 176 -16.70 -57.08 -10.33
C ASP A 176 -15.27 -57.05 -10.92
N GLU A 177 -14.48 -58.07 -10.58
CA GLU A 177 -13.30 -58.51 -11.35
C GLU A 177 -13.70 -59.73 -12.21
N GLU A 178 -12.80 -60.12 -13.13
CA GLU A 178 -12.84 -61.27 -14.07
C GLU A 178 -13.55 -60.97 -15.42
N GLU A 179 -13.01 -61.18 -16.63
CA GLU A 179 -11.95 -62.06 -17.15
C GLU A 179 -11.36 -61.60 -18.52
N ILE A 180 -10.05 -61.84 -18.68
CA ILE A 180 -9.29 -62.45 -19.79
C ILE A 180 -9.30 -61.88 -21.25
N SER A 181 -8.06 -61.89 -21.79
CA SER A 181 -7.54 -61.69 -23.15
C SER A 181 -8.01 -62.63 -24.28
N ALA A 182 -7.95 -62.13 -25.53
CA ALA A 182 -7.35 -62.75 -26.76
C ALA A 182 -8.20 -62.71 -28.06
N VAL A 183 -7.69 -61.99 -29.08
CA VAL A 183 -7.42 -62.33 -30.52
C VAL A 183 -8.45 -63.07 -31.42
N GLU A 184 -8.69 -62.45 -32.61
CA GLU A 184 -9.15 -62.94 -33.95
C GLU A 184 -10.33 -63.92 -34.13
N ALA A 185 -11.35 -63.48 -34.90
CA ALA A 185 -11.58 -63.86 -36.31
C ALA A 185 -12.71 -63.00 -36.92
#